data_AF-A0A846PEP1-F1
#
_entry.id   AF-A0A846PEP1-F1
#
_cell.length_a   1.000
_cell.length_b   1.000
_cell.length_c   1.000
_cell.angle_alpha   90.00
_cell.angle_beta   90.00
_cell.angle_gamma   90.00
#
_symmetry.space_group_name_H-M   'P 1'
#
loop_
_entity.id
_entity.type
_entity.pdbx_description
1 polymer ?
#
loop_
_entity_poly.entity_id
_entity_poly.type
_entity_poly.pdbx_seq_one_letter_code
_entity_poly.pdbx_strand_id
1 'polypeptide(L)'
;LTGRERAVLGVARATIMDLLSNEVGELATFDMVYDAINEELKAVQSEYQALIQSEIRKLGKVKGMDVASVAKALFLLQQIGEWIPCSVSNVAAILYPKLGVDQKEQEEKVRGCLETLAKNKWVIEEEGKYRFLSAVERTFEQDVARQRIWDTDKGALTIEIAKGTLKMFRKYNYKKLRTFDVNLWIDGEEFSKTGHLKVKMYAPHWVNKYEDPVSKLYTKSLAEEDTVFWISGQNEKFDEKLKRVLAVERALDEKERSLPSPTELRELDRYRKEVELTRNDEIPSSLDSSMRNGTILHRGEALKLDGKTELKEIFNKHLKDLVEQLFIEFDHAAVRVKDEEIASILTWSGGVLPSVYKELNLVDAQNNLTISAPVADRILREVKGRVEKGIECTGYALDQRFDAPPYGWDAKVLRLVLAALFKNGTIEVESLGKTYRLADETGSHDAFLSVRTFNKA
;
A
#
# COMPACT_ATOMS: atom_id res chain seq x y z
N LEU A 1 -31.02 32.95 46.34
CA LEU A 1 -31.07 32.18 45.08
C LEU A 1 -30.46 33.02 43.98
N THR A 2 -29.27 32.65 43.53
CA THR A 2 -28.61 33.25 42.37
C THR A 2 -29.43 32.99 41.11
N GLY A 3 -29.21 33.75 40.02
CA GLY A 3 -29.93 33.57 38.75
C GLY A 3 -29.82 32.14 38.20
N ARG A 4 -28.69 31.46 38.42
CA ARG A 4 -28.46 30.06 38.03
C ARG A 4 -29.32 29.07 38.82
N GLU A 5 -29.44 29.23 40.13
CA GLU A 5 -30.25 28.34 40.98
C GLU A 5 -31.74 28.45 40.65
N ARG A 6 -32.23 29.64 40.31
CA ARG A 6 -33.61 29.84 39.83
C ARG A 6 -33.87 29.16 38.49
N ALA A 7 -32.90 29.21 37.56
CA ALA A 7 -33.02 28.54 36.27
C ALA A 7 -33.11 27.02 36.45
N VAL A 8 -32.21 26.41 37.23
CA VAL A 8 -32.23 24.96 37.50
C VAL A 8 -33.55 24.52 38.15
N LEU A 9 -34.06 25.27 39.13
CA LEU A 9 -35.35 25.00 39.75
C LEU A 9 -36.52 25.16 38.77
N GLY A 10 -36.45 26.13 37.86
CA GLY A 10 -37.44 26.33 36.80
C GLY A 10 -37.52 25.14 35.85
N VAL A 11 -36.37 24.65 35.40
CA VAL A 11 -36.23 23.47 34.53
C VAL A 11 -36.75 22.22 35.22
N ALA A 12 -36.29 21.95 36.44
CA ALA A 12 -36.75 20.80 37.20
C ALA A 12 -38.26 20.84 37.41
N ARG A 13 -38.83 22.01 37.72
CA ARG A 13 -40.28 22.18 37.85
C ARG A 13 -41.00 21.91 36.53
N ALA A 14 -40.51 22.42 35.41
CA ALA A 14 -41.13 22.22 34.10
C ALA A 14 -41.12 20.73 33.70
N THR A 15 -39.97 20.06 33.81
CA THR A 15 -39.85 18.63 33.51
C THR A 15 -40.72 17.77 34.43
N ILE A 16 -40.81 18.10 35.73
CA ILE A 16 -41.69 17.39 36.67
C ILE A 16 -43.17 17.61 36.31
N MET A 17 -43.56 18.83 35.94
CA MET A 17 -44.95 19.13 35.58
C MET A 17 -45.43 18.31 34.38
N ASP A 18 -44.55 18.08 33.39
CA ASP A 18 -44.86 17.22 32.23
C ASP A 18 -45.02 15.74 32.59
N LEU A 19 -44.43 15.29 33.71
CA LEU A 19 -44.56 13.92 34.22
C LEU A 19 -45.78 13.71 35.13
N LEU A 20 -46.39 14.78 35.66
CA LEU A 20 -47.50 14.68 36.61
C LEU A 20 -48.75 14.01 36.01
N SER A 21 -48.90 14.07 34.69
CA SER A 21 -50.00 13.46 33.93
C SER A 21 -49.76 11.99 33.55
N ASN A 22 -48.59 11.43 33.88
CA ASN A 22 -48.15 10.14 33.36
C ASN A 22 -48.24 9.01 34.40
N GLU A 23 -48.11 7.76 33.94
CA GLU A 23 -48.18 6.59 34.82
C GLU A 23 -46.97 6.50 35.77
N VAL A 24 -47.19 5.93 36.96
CA VAL A 24 -46.13 5.68 37.93
C VAL A 24 -45.09 4.74 37.32
N GLY A 25 -43.84 5.21 37.23
CA GLY A 25 -42.72 4.46 36.65
C GLY A 25 -42.12 5.10 35.40
N GLU A 26 -42.72 6.16 34.87
CA GLU A 26 -42.08 7.01 33.85
C GLU A 26 -40.94 7.86 34.43
N LEU A 27 -39.92 8.10 33.59
CA LEU A 27 -38.70 8.80 33.96
C LEU A 27 -38.54 10.07 33.13
N ALA A 28 -37.92 11.08 33.72
CA ALA A 28 -37.52 12.29 33.00
C ALA A 28 -36.40 11.97 32.01
N THR A 29 -36.65 12.15 30.71
CA THR A 29 -35.67 11.96 29.65
C THR A 29 -35.04 13.29 29.22
N PHE A 30 -33.84 13.21 28.63
CA PHE A 30 -33.07 14.42 28.26
C PHE A 30 -33.73 15.26 27.17
N ASP A 31 -34.59 14.70 26.33
CA ASP A 31 -35.38 15.48 25.39
C ASP A 31 -36.44 16.34 26.09
N MET A 32 -37.03 15.88 27.20
CA MET A 32 -37.92 16.71 28.04
C MET A 32 -37.13 17.82 28.74
N VAL A 33 -35.91 17.51 29.20
CA VAL A 33 -35.02 18.52 29.79
C VAL A 33 -34.67 19.58 28.74
N TYR A 34 -34.35 19.17 27.51
CA TYR A 34 -34.09 20.07 26.39
C TYR A 34 -35.26 21.02 26.15
N ASP A 35 -36.48 20.49 26.12
CA ASP A 35 -37.70 21.29 25.91
C ASP A 35 -37.94 22.27 27.06
N ALA A 36 -37.60 21.88 28.30
CA ALA A 36 -37.70 22.74 29.48
C ALA A 36 -36.68 23.89 29.50
N ILE A 37 -35.50 23.75 28.88
CA ILE A 37 -34.48 24.81 28.73
C ILE A 37 -34.48 25.49 27.36
N ASN A 38 -35.53 25.26 26.57
CA ASN A 38 -35.53 25.66 25.16
C ASN A 38 -35.35 27.19 24.99
N GLU A 39 -35.96 28.00 25.86
CA GLU A 39 -35.84 29.47 25.80
C GLU A 39 -34.44 29.97 26.18
N GLU A 40 -33.80 29.36 27.18
CA GLU A 40 -32.43 29.68 27.56
C GLU A 40 -31.42 29.26 26.49
N LEU A 41 -31.66 28.13 25.83
CA LEU A 41 -30.85 27.66 24.71
C LEU A 41 -30.98 28.55 23.47
N LYS A 42 -32.16 29.14 23.20
CA LYS A 42 -32.36 30.08 22.08
C LYS A 42 -31.40 31.27 22.14
N ALA A 43 -31.10 31.73 23.35
CA ALA A 43 -30.23 32.88 23.58
C ALA A 43 -28.73 32.59 23.33
N VAL A 44 -28.33 31.32 23.33
CA VAL A 44 -26.90 30.93 23.32
C VAL A 44 -26.50 30.10 22.11
N GLN A 45 -27.39 29.23 21.58
CA GLN A 45 -27.08 28.31 20.47
C GLN A 45 -28.26 28.17 19.49
N SER A 46 -28.70 29.31 18.93
CA SER A 46 -29.88 29.41 18.06
C SER A 46 -29.81 28.53 16.81
N GLU A 47 -28.62 28.27 16.27
CA GLU A 47 -28.46 27.52 15.01
C GLU A 47 -28.87 26.04 15.15
N TYR A 48 -28.35 25.32 16.14
CA TYR A 48 -28.69 23.92 16.37
C TYR A 48 -30.15 23.74 16.79
N GLN A 49 -30.71 24.70 17.53
CA GLN A 49 -32.13 24.67 17.87
C GLN A 49 -33.02 24.85 16.65
N ALA A 50 -32.73 25.85 15.80
CA ALA A 50 -33.45 26.05 14.56
C ALA A 50 -33.39 24.80 13.69
N LEU A 51 -32.23 24.13 13.64
CA LEU A 51 -32.03 22.88 12.92
C LEU A 51 -32.91 21.74 13.44
N ILE A 52 -32.89 21.50 14.76
CA ILE A 52 -33.65 20.42 15.40
C ILE A 52 -35.16 20.65 15.21
N GLN A 53 -35.63 21.89 15.43
CA GLN A 53 -37.06 22.21 15.37
C GLN A 53 -37.63 22.25 13.95
N SER A 54 -36.82 22.60 12.94
CA SER A 54 -37.31 22.80 11.57
C SER A 54 -37.01 21.63 10.62
N GLU A 55 -35.79 21.07 10.65
CA GLU A 55 -35.36 20.07 9.66
C GLU A 55 -35.41 18.66 10.25
N ILE A 56 -34.79 18.43 11.40
CA ILE A 56 -34.71 17.09 12.01
C ILE A 56 -36.11 16.58 12.40
N ARG A 57 -36.97 17.47 12.91
CA ARG A 57 -38.37 17.12 13.23
C ARG A 57 -39.16 16.56 12.04
N LYS A 58 -38.81 16.93 10.80
CA LYS A 58 -39.47 16.42 9.59
C LYS A 58 -39.11 14.96 9.28
N LEU A 59 -38.02 14.44 9.87
CA LEU A 59 -37.62 13.04 9.70
C LEU A 59 -38.58 12.06 10.39
N GLY A 60 -39.41 12.54 11.32
CA GLY A 60 -40.45 11.75 11.98
C GLY A 60 -39.88 10.67 12.90
N LYS A 61 -40.54 9.50 12.93
CA LYS A 61 -40.21 8.40 13.84
C LYS A 61 -39.52 7.26 13.11
N VAL A 62 -38.48 6.72 13.74
CA VAL A 62 -37.77 5.50 13.31
C VAL A 62 -37.90 4.45 14.41
N LYS A 63 -38.37 3.25 14.06
CA LYS A 63 -38.63 2.16 15.03
C LYS A 63 -39.47 2.60 16.25
N GLY A 64 -40.39 3.54 16.04
CA GLY A 64 -41.28 4.08 17.09
C GLY A 64 -40.68 5.19 17.95
N MET A 65 -39.40 5.54 17.79
CA MET A 65 -38.72 6.64 18.47
C MET A 65 -38.67 7.88 17.59
N ASP A 66 -38.89 9.06 18.16
CA ASP A 66 -38.76 10.33 17.43
C ASP A 66 -37.26 10.66 17.22
N VAL A 67 -36.89 10.90 15.96
CA VAL A 67 -35.52 11.29 15.61
C VAL A 67 -35.15 12.62 16.26
N ALA A 68 -36.12 13.52 16.45
CA ALA A 68 -35.90 14.79 17.14
C ALA A 68 -35.54 14.58 18.62
N SER A 69 -36.14 13.61 19.32
CA SER A 69 -35.80 13.29 20.71
C SER A 69 -34.34 12.83 20.82
N VAL A 70 -33.88 11.99 19.88
CA VAL A 70 -32.48 11.55 19.83
C VAL A 70 -31.53 12.72 19.57
N ALA A 71 -31.89 13.61 18.64
CA ALA A 71 -31.10 14.80 18.35
C ALA A 71 -31.00 15.75 19.54
N LYS A 72 -32.09 16.00 20.27
CA LYS A 72 -32.12 16.83 21.48
C LYS A 72 -31.22 16.26 22.57
N ALA A 73 -31.34 14.96 22.85
CA ALA A 73 -30.54 14.29 23.86
C ALA A 73 -29.06 14.29 23.50
N LEU A 74 -28.71 14.00 22.24
CA LEU A 74 -27.34 14.06 21.74
C LEU A 74 -26.76 15.48 21.91
N PHE A 75 -27.54 16.51 21.58
CA PHE A 75 -27.11 17.90 21.68
C PHE A 75 -26.75 18.26 23.13
N LEU A 76 -27.60 17.91 24.09
CA LEU A 76 -27.33 18.16 25.51
C LEU A 76 -26.11 17.36 25.99
N LEU A 77 -26.00 16.10 25.60
CA LEU A 77 -24.90 15.23 25.98
C LEU A 77 -23.55 15.79 25.49
N GLN A 78 -23.52 16.37 24.29
CA GLN A 78 -22.34 17.04 23.77
C GLN A 78 -21.92 18.27 24.59
N GLN A 79 -22.84 18.98 25.24
CA GLN A 79 -22.50 20.14 26.10
C GLN A 79 -21.84 19.71 27.42
N ILE A 80 -22.04 18.46 27.85
CA ILE A 80 -21.41 17.89 29.04
C ILE A 80 -19.93 17.55 28.76
N GLY A 81 -19.52 17.56 27.49
CA GLY A 81 -18.14 17.38 27.06
C GLY A 81 -17.62 15.96 27.29
N GLU A 82 -16.38 15.84 27.75
CA GLU A 82 -15.70 14.54 27.88
C GLU A 82 -16.21 13.66 29.03
N TRP A 83 -17.07 14.20 29.90
CA TRP A 83 -17.53 13.47 31.08
C TRP A 83 -18.39 12.26 30.75
N ILE A 84 -19.16 12.33 29.66
CA ILE A 84 -20.00 11.23 29.19
C ILE A 84 -19.88 11.14 27.66
N PRO A 85 -19.35 10.04 27.09
CA PRO A 85 -19.21 9.92 25.65
C PRO A 85 -20.57 9.82 24.97
N CYS A 86 -20.70 10.42 23.79
CA CYS A 86 -21.92 10.38 22.97
C CYS A 86 -22.09 9.05 22.23
N SER A 87 -22.05 7.93 22.96
CA SER A 87 -22.26 6.58 22.42
C SER A 87 -23.74 6.22 22.32
N VAL A 88 -24.09 5.22 21.50
CA VAL A 88 -25.46 4.70 21.39
C VAL A 88 -26.03 4.32 22.76
N SER A 89 -25.24 3.64 23.59
CA SER A 89 -25.66 3.20 24.93
C SER A 89 -25.95 4.39 25.85
N ASN A 90 -25.10 5.42 25.86
CA ASN A 90 -25.33 6.59 26.70
C ASN A 90 -26.51 7.43 26.22
N VAL A 91 -26.67 7.61 24.90
CA VAL A 91 -27.85 8.30 24.34
C VAL A 91 -29.13 7.52 24.65
N ALA A 92 -29.10 6.18 24.61
CA ALA A 92 -30.23 5.35 25.01
C ALA A 92 -30.54 5.43 26.51
N ALA A 93 -29.51 5.51 27.36
CA ALA A 93 -29.68 5.63 28.80
C ALA A 93 -30.36 6.95 29.21
N ILE A 94 -29.98 8.07 28.59
CA ILE A 94 -30.59 9.39 28.89
C ILE A 94 -31.98 9.58 28.26
N LEU A 95 -32.36 8.70 27.33
CA LEU A 95 -33.68 8.64 26.71
C LEU A 95 -34.52 7.47 27.24
N TYR A 96 -34.12 6.87 28.36
CA TYR A 96 -34.80 5.71 28.92
C TYR A 96 -36.16 6.12 29.51
N PRO A 97 -37.30 5.70 28.93
CA PRO A 97 -38.57 6.39 29.16
C PRO A 97 -39.30 5.92 30.42
N LYS A 98 -39.14 4.65 30.80
CA LYS A 98 -39.82 4.07 31.97
C LYS A 98 -39.08 2.85 32.52
N LEU A 99 -39.33 2.52 33.78
CA LEU A 99 -38.78 1.32 34.42
C LEU A 99 -39.24 0.04 33.70
N GLY A 100 -38.31 -0.89 33.49
CA GLY A 100 -38.60 -2.21 32.91
C GLY A 100 -38.60 -2.28 31.38
N VAL A 101 -38.18 -1.22 30.68
CA VAL A 101 -37.92 -1.25 29.23
C VAL A 101 -36.68 -2.08 28.92
N ASP A 102 -36.75 -2.91 27.89
CA ASP A 102 -35.59 -3.65 27.39
C ASP A 102 -34.52 -2.69 26.85
N GLN A 103 -33.34 -2.72 27.47
CA GLN A 103 -32.23 -1.85 27.10
C GLN A 103 -31.75 -2.09 25.66
N LYS A 104 -31.72 -3.34 25.19
CA LYS A 104 -31.26 -3.66 23.82
C LYS A 104 -32.24 -3.12 22.80
N GLU A 105 -33.55 -3.26 23.05
CA GLU A 105 -34.58 -2.70 22.17
C GLU A 105 -34.45 -1.17 22.10
N GLN A 106 -34.20 -0.51 23.23
CA GLN A 106 -34.00 0.93 23.28
C GLN A 106 -32.74 1.38 22.52
N GLU A 107 -31.62 0.69 22.72
CA GLU A 107 -30.37 0.95 21.99
C GLU A 107 -30.55 0.75 20.48
N GLU A 108 -31.33 -0.24 20.05
CA GLU A 108 -31.61 -0.50 18.64
C GLU A 108 -32.47 0.61 18.00
N LYS A 109 -33.45 1.16 18.74
CA LYS A 109 -34.23 2.33 18.32
C LYS A 109 -33.35 3.56 18.17
N VAL A 110 -32.52 3.85 19.17
CA VAL A 110 -31.58 4.98 19.16
C VAL A 110 -30.60 4.84 18.01
N ARG A 111 -30.03 3.65 17.78
CA ARG A 111 -29.15 3.36 16.65
C ARG A 111 -29.82 3.69 15.32
N GLY A 112 -31.07 3.24 15.11
CA GLY A 112 -31.81 3.55 13.90
C GLY A 112 -32.02 5.06 13.66
N CYS A 113 -32.30 5.82 14.73
CA CYS A 113 -32.39 7.27 14.67
C CYS A 113 -31.05 7.95 14.35
N LEU A 114 -29.96 7.52 15.02
CA LEU A 114 -28.61 8.05 14.77
C LEU A 114 -28.11 7.74 13.35
N GLU A 115 -28.37 6.54 12.84
CA GLU A 115 -28.10 6.17 11.44
C GLU A 115 -28.90 7.06 10.48
N THR A 116 -30.15 7.38 10.81
CA THR A 116 -30.98 8.29 10.01
C THR A 116 -30.43 9.71 10.02
N LEU A 117 -29.98 10.20 11.18
CA LEU A 117 -29.30 11.49 11.29
C LEU A 117 -28.00 11.51 10.47
N ALA A 118 -27.21 10.44 10.52
CA ALA A 118 -25.95 10.33 9.78
C ALA A 118 -26.17 10.27 8.26
N LYS A 119 -27.17 9.51 7.80
CA LYS A 119 -27.58 9.46 6.38
C LYS A 119 -27.96 10.83 5.84
N ASN A 120 -28.61 11.66 6.66
CA ASN A 120 -29.01 13.03 6.31
C ASN A 120 -27.90 14.07 6.59
N LYS A 121 -26.66 13.65 6.90
CA LYS A 121 -25.53 14.54 7.16
C LYS A 121 -25.77 15.51 8.32
N TRP A 122 -26.50 15.09 9.35
CA TRP A 122 -26.68 15.89 10.58
C TRP A 122 -25.62 15.58 11.61
N VAL A 123 -25.25 14.30 11.71
CA VAL A 123 -24.27 13.81 12.67
C VAL A 123 -23.23 12.97 11.95
N ILE A 124 -22.08 12.81 12.59
CA ILE A 124 -21.04 11.87 12.17
C ILE A 124 -20.71 10.93 13.33
N GLU A 125 -20.39 9.68 13.00
CA GLU A 125 -19.88 8.70 13.94
C GLU A 125 -18.35 8.64 13.82
N GLU A 126 -17.66 8.88 14.94
CA GLU A 126 -16.21 8.83 15.06
C GLU A 126 -15.89 7.94 16.28
N GLU A 127 -15.21 6.81 16.06
CA GLU A 127 -14.83 5.87 17.13
C GLU A 127 -15.99 5.42 18.05
N GLY A 128 -17.17 5.20 17.49
CA GLY A 128 -18.37 4.79 18.24
C GLY A 128 -19.04 5.92 19.04
N LYS A 129 -18.65 7.18 18.79
CA LYS A 129 -19.26 8.39 19.36
C LYS A 129 -19.91 9.20 18.25
N TYR A 130 -21.05 9.82 18.55
CA TYR A 130 -21.77 10.68 17.61
C TYR A 130 -21.58 12.15 17.98
N ARG A 131 -21.47 13.01 16.96
CA ARG A 131 -21.50 14.46 17.13
C ARG A 131 -22.26 15.14 16.00
N PHE A 132 -22.87 16.29 16.30
CA PHE A 132 -23.37 17.17 15.25
C PHE A 132 -22.25 17.73 14.37
N LEU A 133 -22.56 17.87 13.08
CA LEU A 133 -21.75 18.61 12.11
C LEU A 133 -22.06 20.12 12.20
N SER A 134 -21.04 20.97 12.15
CA SER A 134 -21.23 22.43 12.01
C SER A 134 -21.92 22.78 10.68
N ALA A 135 -22.44 24.00 10.51
CA ALA A 135 -22.97 24.44 9.21
C ALA A 135 -21.93 24.36 8.08
N VAL A 136 -20.67 24.67 8.40
CA VAL A 136 -19.54 24.58 7.46
C VAL A 136 -19.32 23.13 7.04
N GLU A 137 -19.22 22.21 8.00
CA GLU A 137 -19.06 20.78 7.74
C GLU A 137 -20.22 20.19 6.94
N ARG A 138 -21.46 20.59 7.26
CA ARG A 138 -22.66 20.13 6.54
C ARG A 138 -22.63 20.55 5.08
N THR A 139 -22.33 21.82 4.83
CA THR A 139 -22.18 22.34 3.47
C THR A 139 -21.04 21.61 2.75
N PHE A 140 -19.92 21.42 3.43
CA PHE A 140 -18.77 20.73 2.89
C PHE A 140 -19.06 19.25 2.55
N GLU A 141 -19.77 18.51 3.41
CA GLU A 141 -20.19 17.14 3.13
C GLU A 141 -21.14 17.04 1.94
N GLN A 142 -21.99 18.04 1.73
CA GLN A 142 -22.80 18.13 0.52
C GLN A 142 -21.93 18.40 -0.72
N ASP A 143 -20.92 19.26 -0.61
CA ASP A 143 -19.98 19.52 -1.69
C ASP A 143 -19.17 18.26 -2.04
N VAL A 144 -18.70 17.51 -1.04
CA VAL A 144 -18.05 16.19 -1.21
C VAL A 144 -18.98 15.21 -1.92
N ALA A 145 -20.25 15.14 -1.51
CA ALA A 145 -21.23 14.23 -2.12
C ALA A 145 -21.56 14.58 -3.59
N ARG A 146 -21.40 15.86 -3.98
CA ARG A 146 -21.58 16.32 -5.36
C ARG A 146 -20.37 16.05 -6.25
N GLN A 147 -19.20 15.78 -5.68
CA GLN A 147 -18.00 15.52 -6.45
C GLN A 147 -18.16 14.26 -7.30
N ARG A 148 -17.99 14.44 -8.61
CA ARG A 148 -17.97 13.33 -9.57
C ARG A 148 -16.55 12.76 -9.64
N ILE A 149 -16.37 11.53 -9.18
CA ILE A 149 -15.10 10.81 -9.26
C ILE A 149 -15.16 9.80 -10.40
N TRP A 150 -14.22 9.90 -11.33
CA TRP A 150 -14.15 9.01 -12.48
C TRP A 150 -13.38 7.75 -12.13
N ASP A 151 -13.65 6.68 -12.87
CA ASP A 151 -12.94 5.42 -12.69
C ASP A 151 -11.44 5.55 -13.00
N THR A 152 -11.09 6.43 -13.94
CA THR A 152 -9.70 6.77 -14.27
C THR A 152 -8.96 7.44 -13.10
N ASP A 153 -9.66 8.26 -12.32
CA ASP A 153 -9.07 8.92 -11.15
C ASP A 153 -8.73 7.89 -10.06
N LYS A 154 -9.64 6.94 -9.82
CA LYS A 154 -9.41 5.81 -8.91
C LYS A 154 -8.24 4.94 -9.36
N GLY A 155 -8.16 4.64 -10.66
CA GLY A 155 -7.05 3.90 -11.25
C GLY A 155 -5.71 4.61 -11.05
N ALA A 156 -5.63 5.91 -11.34
CA ALA A 156 -4.41 6.70 -11.16
C ALA A 156 -3.95 6.71 -9.70
N LEU A 157 -4.85 6.95 -8.74
CA LEU A 157 -4.54 6.93 -7.31
C LEU A 157 -4.12 5.52 -6.84
N THR A 158 -4.78 4.47 -7.33
CA THR A 158 -4.40 3.07 -7.04
C THR A 158 -2.97 2.79 -7.46
N ILE A 159 -2.60 3.18 -8.69
CA ILE A 159 -1.27 2.98 -9.22
C ILE A 159 -0.25 3.79 -8.42
N GLU A 160 -0.53 5.05 -8.11
CA GLU A 160 0.34 5.89 -7.28
C GLU A 160 0.66 5.22 -5.93
N ILE A 161 -0.38 4.79 -5.20
CA ILE A 161 -0.25 4.14 -3.90
C ILE A 161 0.51 2.81 -4.03
N ALA A 162 0.12 1.98 -5.00
CA ALA A 162 0.77 0.68 -5.23
C ALA A 162 2.25 0.83 -5.58
N LYS A 163 2.65 1.86 -6.34
CA LYS A 163 4.05 2.19 -6.60
C LYS A 163 4.82 2.52 -5.32
N GLY A 164 4.18 3.19 -4.35
CA GLY A 164 4.74 3.44 -3.02
C GLY A 164 4.92 2.15 -2.22
N THR A 165 3.84 1.40 -2.04
CA THR A 165 3.79 0.16 -1.21
C THR A 165 4.70 -0.94 -1.76
N LEU A 166 4.76 -1.12 -3.08
CA LEU A 166 5.43 -2.25 -3.73
C LEU A 166 6.87 -1.94 -4.17
N LYS A 167 7.39 -0.75 -3.84
CA LYS A 167 8.74 -0.31 -4.22
C LYS A 167 9.85 -1.29 -3.78
N MET A 168 9.66 -1.94 -2.63
CA MET A 168 10.62 -2.91 -2.07
C MET A 168 10.78 -4.16 -2.93
N PHE A 169 9.84 -4.47 -3.81
CA PHE A 169 9.85 -5.65 -4.68
C PHE A 169 10.58 -5.46 -6.00
N ARG A 170 11.11 -4.25 -6.27
CA ARG A 170 11.91 -3.99 -7.48
C ARG A 170 13.22 -4.77 -7.55
N LYS A 171 13.67 -5.29 -6.40
CA LYS A 171 14.89 -6.08 -6.28
C LYS A 171 14.60 -7.36 -5.50
N TYR A 172 15.20 -8.45 -5.95
CA TYR A 172 15.14 -9.73 -5.28
C TYR A 172 16.54 -10.23 -5.00
N ASN A 173 16.83 -10.50 -3.73
CA ASN A 173 18.12 -11.04 -3.33
C ASN A 173 18.03 -12.57 -3.25
N TYR A 174 18.70 -13.25 -4.17
CA TYR A 174 18.74 -14.69 -4.27
C TYR A 174 20.00 -15.25 -3.58
N LYS A 175 19.80 -16.17 -2.64
CA LYS A 175 20.84 -16.86 -1.86
C LYS A 175 21.88 -15.95 -1.17
N LYS A 176 21.65 -14.62 -1.01
CA LYS A 176 22.66 -13.62 -0.57
C LYS A 176 23.86 -13.50 -1.51
N LEU A 177 23.76 -14.03 -2.73
CA LEU A 177 24.83 -14.07 -3.72
C LEU A 177 24.55 -13.11 -4.88
N ARG A 178 23.31 -13.08 -5.37
CA ARG A 178 22.89 -12.26 -6.51
C ARG A 178 21.68 -11.42 -6.14
N THR A 179 21.70 -10.14 -6.52
CA THR A 179 20.51 -9.29 -6.46
C THR A 179 20.01 -9.07 -7.87
N PHE A 180 18.84 -9.64 -8.18
CA PHE A 180 18.17 -9.45 -9.45
C PHE A 180 17.30 -8.21 -9.40
N ASP A 181 17.32 -7.43 -10.48
CA ASP A 181 16.24 -6.50 -10.74
C ASP A 181 15.00 -7.28 -11.16
N VAL A 182 13.83 -6.81 -10.73
CA VAL A 182 12.54 -7.41 -11.03
C VAL A 182 11.75 -6.44 -11.87
N ASN A 183 11.25 -6.91 -13.01
CA ASN A 183 10.35 -6.17 -13.88
C ASN A 183 8.91 -6.30 -13.33
N LEU A 184 8.41 -5.21 -12.74
CA LEU A 184 7.12 -5.15 -12.08
C LEU A 184 6.11 -4.42 -12.95
N TRP A 185 4.91 -4.94 -13.03
CA TRP A 185 3.74 -4.28 -13.61
C TRP A 185 2.64 -4.14 -12.58
N ILE A 186 1.88 -3.05 -12.66
CA ILE A 186 0.70 -2.81 -11.81
C ILE A 186 -0.46 -2.48 -12.75
N ASP A 187 -1.51 -3.29 -12.73
CA ASP A 187 -2.73 -3.12 -13.54
C ASP A 187 -2.47 -2.96 -15.06
N GLY A 188 -1.34 -3.51 -15.55
CA GLY A 188 -0.92 -3.41 -16.95
C GLY A 188 0.00 -2.23 -17.26
N GLU A 189 0.34 -1.38 -16.29
CA GLU A 189 1.37 -0.35 -16.42
C GLU A 189 2.74 -0.83 -15.91
N GLU A 190 3.80 -0.52 -16.65
CA GLU A 190 5.17 -0.88 -16.27
C GLU A 190 5.67 0.00 -15.12
N PHE A 191 6.06 -0.62 -14.00
CA PHE A 191 6.57 0.05 -12.82
C PHE A 191 8.10 0.02 -12.71
N SER A 192 8.74 -1.06 -13.16
CA SER A 192 10.19 -1.17 -13.30
C SER A 192 10.56 -1.79 -14.65
N LYS A 193 11.50 -1.14 -15.35
CA LYS A 193 11.88 -1.45 -16.74
C LYS A 193 13.04 -2.43 -16.87
N THR A 194 13.57 -2.93 -15.75
CA THR A 194 14.80 -3.73 -15.73
C THR A 194 14.54 -5.08 -15.07
N GLY A 195 15.27 -6.10 -15.52
CA GLY A 195 15.23 -7.44 -14.96
C GLY A 195 14.53 -8.48 -15.85
N HIS A 196 15.03 -9.71 -15.75
CA HIS A 196 14.47 -10.87 -16.43
C HIS A 196 13.37 -11.57 -15.62
N LEU A 197 13.27 -11.29 -14.32
CA LEU A 197 12.21 -11.78 -13.45
C LEU A 197 10.99 -10.87 -13.58
N LYS A 198 9.88 -11.38 -14.10
CA LYS A 198 8.67 -10.58 -14.35
C LYS A 198 7.57 -10.90 -13.35
N VAL A 199 6.97 -9.85 -12.79
CA VAL A 199 5.79 -9.96 -11.94
C VAL A 199 4.74 -8.94 -12.36
N LYS A 200 3.53 -9.42 -12.67
CA LYS A 200 2.38 -8.57 -12.98
C LYS A 200 1.40 -8.61 -11.82
N MET A 201 1.25 -7.48 -11.15
CA MET A 201 0.42 -7.32 -9.95
C MET A 201 -0.89 -6.62 -10.35
N TYR A 202 -2.02 -7.13 -9.86
CA TYR A 202 -3.34 -6.59 -10.16
C TYR A 202 -4.03 -6.17 -8.85
N ALA A 203 -4.21 -4.87 -8.69
CA ALA A 203 -4.74 -4.24 -7.48
C ALA A 203 -6.26 -4.45 -7.36
N PRO A 204 -6.84 -4.26 -6.15
CA PRO A 204 -8.25 -4.57 -5.91
C PRO A 204 -9.18 -3.79 -6.84
N HIS A 205 -8.83 -2.54 -7.15
CA HIS A 205 -9.58 -1.72 -8.09
C HIS A 205 -9.70 -2.35 -9.48
N TRP A 206 -8.65 -2.98 -10.00
CA TRP A 206 -8.70 -3.72 -11.27
C TRP A 206 -9.51 -5.01 -11.12
N VAL A 207 -9.28 -5.75 -10.03
CA VAL A 207 -9.94 -7.04 -9.75
C VAL A 207 -11.46 -6.88 -9.62
N ASN A 208 -11.92 -5.83 -8.95
CA ASN A 208 -13.34 -5.53 -8.74
C ASN A 208 -14.11 -5.28 -10.07
N LYS A 209 -13.43 -5.05 -11.20
CA LYS A 209 -14.06 -4.84 -12.51
C LYS A 209 -14.44 -6.14 -13.22
N TYR A 210 -14.03 -7.29 -12.70
CA TYR A 210 -14.22 -8.59 -13.34
C TYR A 210 -14.87 -9.58 -12.36
N GLU A 211 -15.83 -10.34 -12.87
CA GLU A 211 -16.47 -11.42 -12.11
C GLU A 211 -15.49 -12.57 -11.83
N ASP A 212 -14.68 -12.95 -12.83
CA ASP A 212 -13.59 -13.91 -12.69
C ASP A 212 -12.25 -13.34 -13.22
N PRO A 213 -11.50 -12.64 -12.34
CA PRO A 213 -10.19 -12.07 -12.65
C PRO A 213 -9.13 -13.12 -13.00
N VAL A 214 -9.21 -14.32 -12.40
CA VAL A 214 -8.22 -15.39 -12.60
C VAL A 214 -8.39 -15.98 -14.00
N SER A 215 -9.62 -16.32 -14.39
CA SER A 215 -9.90 -16.80 -15.75
C SER A 215 -9.54 -15.78 -16.82
N LYS A 216 -9.72 -14.47 -16.54
CA LYS A 216 -9.31 -13.39 -17.46
C LYS A 216 -7.81 -13.40 -17.77
N LEU A 217 -6.98 -13.82 -16.81
CA LEU A 217 -5.51 -13.82 -16.90
C LEU A 217 -4.92 -15.20 -17.21
N TYR A 218 -5.71 -16.27 -17.14
CA TYR A 218 -5.29 -17.65 -17.36
C TYR A 218 -4.52 -17.84 -18.67
N THR A 219 -5.11 -17.48 -19.81
CA THR A 219 -4.47 -17.63 -21.13
C THR A 219 -3.19 -16.81 -21.25
N LYS A 220 -3.13 -15.63 -20.62
CA LYS A 220 -1.91 -14.81 -20.59
C LYS A 220 -0.81 -15.47 -19.76
N SER A 221 -1.16 -16.05 -18.63
CA SER A 221 -0.21 -16.76 -17.76
C SER A 221 0.37 -18.00 -18.43
N LEU A 222 -0.39 -18.69 -19.29
CA LEU A 222 0.13 -19.78 -20.11
C LEU A 222 1.12 -19.31 -21.17
N ALA A 223 0.85 -18.15 -21.81
CA ALA A 223 1.72 -17.62 -22.86
C ALA A 223 3.00 -16.96 -22.29
N GLU A 224 2.92 -16.37 -21.11
CA GLU A 224 4.01 -15.67 -20.44
C GLU A 224 4.63 -16.55 -19.34
N GLU A 225 5.31 -17.61 -19.75
CA GLU A 225 5.87 -18.63 -18.86
C GLU A 225 6.90 -18.10 -17.84
N ASP A 226 7.57 -16.99 -18.17
CA ASP A 226 8.58 -16.32 -17.34
C ASP A 226 8.00 -15.26 -16.40
N THR A 227 6.67 -15.22 -16.26
CA THR A 227 5.95 -14.15 -15.56
C THR A 227 5.02 -14.69 -14.48
N VAL A 228 5.17 -14.17 -13.26
CA VAL A 228 4.26 -14.44 -12.14
C VAL A 228 3.13 -13.41 -12.14
N PHE A 229 1.88 -13.85 -12.16
CA PHE A 229 0.71 -12.99 -12.06
C PHE A 229 0.23 -13.01 -10.60
N TRP A 230 0.20 -11.86 -9.95
CA TRP A 230 -0.30 -11.72 -8.58
C TRP A 230 -1.58 -10.92 -8.58
N ILE A 231 -2.69 -11.63 -8.40
CA ILE A 231 -4.04 -11.08 -8.47
C ILE A 231 -4.52 -10.86 -7.03
N SER A 232 -4.82 -9.62 -6.63
CA SER A 232 -5.40 -9.36 -5.30
C SER A 232 -6.76 -10.03 -5.11
N GLY A 233 -7.15 -10.23 -3.84
CA GLY A 233 -8.51 -10.58 -3.47
C GLY A 233 -9.47 -9.41 -3.73
N GLN A 234 -10.73 -9.73 -4.04
CA GLN A 234 -11.78 -8.73 -4.19
C GLN A 234 -12.00 -7.96 -2.88
N ASN A 235 -12.16 -6.65 -3.01
CA ASN A 235 -12.33 -5.76 -1.87
C ASN A 235 -13.09 -4.49 -2.31
N GLU A 236 -14.41 -4.51 -2.21
CA GLU A 236 -15.27 -3.38 -2.63
C GLU A 236 -14.99 -2.12 -1.80
N LYS A 237 -14.67 -2.27 -0.51
CA LYS A 237 -14.33 -1.15 0.39
C LYS A 237 -13.08 -0.40 -0.06
N PHE A 238 -12.20 -1.03 -0.84
CA PHE A 238 -11.04 -0.36 -1.42
C PHE A 238 -11.46 0.80 -2.33
N ASP A 239 -12.42 0.54 -3.23
CA ASP A 239 -12.96 1.53 -4.17
C ASP A 239 -13.72 2.66 -3.46
N GLU A 240 -14.42 2.33 -2.37
CA GLU A 240 -15.10 3.32 -1.52
C GLU A 240 -14.11 4.30 -0.88
N LYS A 241 -12.98 3.80 -0.35
CA LYS A 241 -11.92 4.63 0.23
C LYS A 241 -11.26 5.53 -0.82
N LEU A 242 -10.93 4.99 -2.00
CA LEU A 242 -10.40 5.79 -3.11
C LEU A 242 -11.36 6.91 -3.49
N LYS A 243 -12.65 6.60 -3.64
CA LYS A 243 -13.69 7.58 -3.96
C LYS A 243 -13.78 8.67 -2.89
N ARG A 244 -13.76 8.30 -1.60
CA ARG A 244 -13.82 9.26 -0.49
C ARG A 244 -12.62 10.19 -0.49
N VAL A 245 -11.40 9.66 -0.60
CA VAL A 245 -10.16 10.46 -0.67
C VAL A 245 -10.24 11.48 -1.81
N LEU A 246 -10.52 11.03 -3.03
CA LEU A 246 -10.58 11.90 -4.20
C LEU A 246 -11.70 12.95 -4.10
N ALA A 247 -12.86 12.59 -3.54
CA ALA A 247 -13.98 13.51 -3.37
C ALA A 247 -13.67 14.59 -2.33
N VAL A 248 -13.06 14.21 -1.21
CA VAL A 248 -12.67 15.16 -0.16
C VAL A 248 -11.56 16.10 -0.66
N GLU A 249 -10.54 15.57 -1.35
CA GLU A 249 -9.46 16.39 -1.92
C GLU A 249 -10.01 17.42 -2.92
N ARG A 250 -10.87 17.02 -3.85
CA ARG A 250 -11.49 17.95 -4.81
C ARG A 250 -12.34 19.02 -4.13
N ALA A 251 -13.13 18.63 -3.13
CA ALA A 251 -13.95 19.58 -2.39
C ALA A 251 -13.09 20.56 -1.57
N LEU A 252 -11.99 20.09 -0.97
CA LEU A 252 -11.02 20.95 -0.28
C LEU A 252 -10.39 21.95 -1.25
N ASP A 253 -9.94 21.50 -2.41
CA ASP A 253 -9.34 22.36 -3.46
C ASP A 253 -10.32 23.44 -3.94
N GLU A 254 -11.58 23.07 -4.18
CA GLU A 254 -12.65 24.01 -4.54
C GLU A 254 -12.91 25.01 -3.42
N LYS A 255 -12.93 24.54 -2.17
CA LYS A 255 -13.15 25.40 -1.01
C LYS A 255 -12.01 26.38 -0.82
N GLU A 256 -10.75 25.96 -0.94
CA GLU A 256 -9.58 26.85 -0.83
C GLU A 256 -9.61 27.96 -1.88
N ARG A 257 -10.04 27.65 -3.11
CA ARG A 257 -10.21 28.64 -4.20
C ARG A 257 -11.30 29.67 -3.91
N SER A 258 -12.27 29.34 -3.06
CA SER A 258 -13.35 30.26 -2.65
C SER A 258 -12.93 31.30 -1.60
N LEU A 259 -11.65 31.30 -1.17
CA LEU A 259 -11.09 32.20 -0.15
C LEU A 259 -11.89 32.18 1.19
N PRO A 260 -12.00 31.01 1.82
CA PRO A 260 -12.76 30.84 3.06
C PRO A 260 -12.07 31.55 4.22
N SER A 261 -12.86 31.85 5.26
CA SER A 261 -12.32 32.46 6.47
C SER A 261 -11.35 31.51 7.21
N PRO A 262 -10.42 32.03 8.02
CA PRO A 262 -9.51 31.20 8.83
C PRO A 262 -10.25 30.22 9.77
N THR A 263 -11.44 30.59 10.24
CA THR A 263 -12.27 29.74 11.11
C THR A 263 -12.84 28.57 10.33
N GLU A 264 -13.38 28.80 9.13
CA GLU A 264 -13.87 27.72 8.26
C GLU A 264 -12.75 26.75 7.88
N LEU A 265 -11.55 27.25 7.57
CA LEU A 265 -10.40 26.40 7.28
C LEU A 265 -10.04 25.48 8.45
N ARG A 266 -10.04 26.01 9.68
CA ARG A 266 -9.78 25.21 10.88
C ARG A 266 -10.84 24.13 11.09
N GLU A 267 -12.11 24.42 10.77
CA GLU A 267 -13.16 23.41 10.83
C GLU A 267 -12.98 22.31 9.78
N LEU A 268 -12.26 22.56 8.68
CA LEU A 268 -12.01 21.57 7.64
C LEU A 268 -10.70 20.78 7.81
N ASP A 269 -9.82 21.16 8.74
CA ASP A 269 -8.55 20.45 9.00
C ASP A 269 -8.74 18.97 9.34
N ARG A 270 -9.89 18.59 9.91
CA ARG A 270 -10.21 17.18 10.19
C ARG A 270 -10.28 16.34 8.91
N TYR A 271 -10.80 16.90 7.83
CA TYR A 271 -10.94 16.22 6.55
C TYR A 271 -9.60 16.05 5.85
N ARG A 272 -8.69 17.03 6.01
CA ARG A 272 -7.30 16.90 5.57
C ARG A 272 -6.62 15.74 6.28
N LYS A 273 -6.77 15.65 7.60
CA LYS A 273 -6.22 14.53 8.40
C LYS A 273 -6.85 13.19 8.03
N GLU A 274 -8.17 13.14 7.80
CA GLU A 274 -8.88 11.94 7.30
C GLU A 274 -8.26 11.47 5.98
N VAL A 275 -8.06 12.38 5.03
CA VAL A 275 -7.44 12.08 3.73
C VAL A 275 -6.02 11.57 3.91
N GLU A 276 -5.19 12.26 4.70
CA GLU A 276 -3.80 11.86 4.94
C GLU A 276 -3.71 10.45 5.53
N LEU A 277 -4.48 10.16 6.59
CA LEU A 277 -4.54 8.84 7.22
C LEU A 277 -5.03 7.78 6.23
N THR A 278 -6.12 8.06 5.52
CA THR A 278 -6.71 7.10 4.58
C THR A 278 -5.76 6.80 3.42
N ARG A 279 -5.14 7.84 2.86
CA ARG A 279 -4.25 7.75 1.70
C ARG A 279 -2.91 7.09 2.05
N ASN A 280 -2.32 7.41 3.20
CA ASN A 280 -0.98 6.97 3.57
C ASN A 280 -0.95 5.68 4.39
N ASP A 281 -2.03 5.35 5.10
CA ASP A 281 -2.05 4.19 5.99
C ASP A 281 -3.14 3.19 5.59
N GLU A 282 -4.39 3.64 5.47
CA GLU A 282 -5.50 2.70 5.32
C GLU A 282 -5.61 2.05 3.94
N ILE A 283 -5.43 2.82 2.85
CA ILE A 283 -5.46 2.29 1.49
C ILE A 283 -4.24 1.39 1.25
N PRO A 284 -3.00 1.76 1.61
CA PRO A 284 -1.85 0.85 1.56
C PRO A 284 -2.05 -0.45 2.34
N SER A 285 -2.58 -0.36 3.57
CA SER A 285 -2.88 -1.54 4.39
C SER A 285 -3.98 -2.41 3.77
N SER A 286 -4.98 -1.79 3.16
CA SER A 286 -6.04 -2.49 2.43
C SER A 286 -5.52 -3.17 1.16
N LEU A 287 -4.62 -2.52 0.41
CA LEU A 287 -3.93 -3.10 -0.74
C LEU A 287 -3.10 -4.32 -0.31
N ASP A 288 -2.30 -4.17 0.75
CA ASP A 288 -1.47 -5.23 1.30
C ASP A 288 -2.31 -6.46 1.71
N SER A 289 -3.35 -6.24 2.51
CA SER A 289 -4.28 -7.29 2.93
C SER A 289 -4.96 -7.97 1.73
N SER A 290 -5.39 -7.19 0.74
CA SER A 290 -6.04 -7.74 -0.46
C SER A 290 -5.07 -8.59 -1.28
N MET A 291 -3.81 -8.18 -1.41
CA MET A 291 -2.78 -8.95 -2.10
C MET A 291 -2.46 -10.27 -1.36
N ARG A 292 -2.46 -10.28 -0.01
CA ARG A 292 -2.29 -11.50 0.80
C ARG A 292 -3.49 -12.45 0.75
N ASN A 293 -4.69 -11.95 0.46
CA ASN A 293 -5.90 -12.75 0.28
C ASN A 293 -6.19 -13.08 -1.20
N GLY A 294 -5.22 -12.81 -2.07
CA GLY A 294 -5.33 -12.97 -3.51
C GLY A 294 -5.00 -14.37 -4.02
N THR A 295 -4.64 -14.43 -5.30
CA THR A 295 -4.23 -15.63 -6.02
C THR A 295 -2.95 -15.35 -6.79
N ILE A 296 -1.99 -16.27 -6.68
CA ILE A 296 -0.82 -16.30 -7.56
C ILE A 296 -1.14 -17.22 -8.72
N LEU A 297 -0.88 -16.77 -9.93
CA LEU A 297 -1.09 -17.50 -11.16
C LEU A 297 0.22 -17.54 -11.95
N HIS A 298 0.75 -18.73 -12.20
CA HIS A 298 1.99 -18.93 -12.94
C HIS A 298 1.87 -20.17 -13.83
N ARG A 299 2.10 -20.02 -15.15
CA ARG A 299 1.97 -21.11 -16.13
C ARG A 299 0.61 -21.84 -16.06
N GLY A 300 -0.46 -21.08 -15.77
CA GLY A 300 -1.81 -21.63 -15.62
C GLY A 300 -2.07 -22.34 -14.28
N GLU A 301 -1.09 -22.48 -13.40
CA GLU A 301 -1.30 -22.99 -12.04
C GLU A 301 -1.73 -21.85 -11.13
N ALA A 302 -2.91 -22.00 -10.51
CA ALA A 302 -3.47 -21.02 -9.59
C ALA A 302 -3.28 -21.48 -8.14
N LEU A 303 -2.59 -20.65 -7.34
CA LEU A 303 -2.41 -20.82 -5.90
C LEU A 303 -3.17 -19.72 -5.16
N LYS A 304 -4.23 -20.10 -4.45
CA LYS A 304 -4.95 -19.18 -3.56
C LYS A 304 -4.12 -18.93 -2.30
N LEU A 305 -3.98 -17.67 -1.91
CA LEU A 305 -3.23 -17.24 -0.75
C LEU A 305 -4.10 -17.28 0.51
N ASP A 306 -3.46 -17.37 1.68
CA ASP A 306 -4.13 -17.64 2.97
C ASP A 306 -4.44 -16.38 3.80
N GLY A 307 -4.02 -15.21 3.35
CA GLY A 307 -4.15 -13.94 4.08
C GLY A 307 -3.19 -13.77 5.27
N LYS A 308 -2.49 -14.83 5.69
CA LYS A 308 -1.65 -14.86 6.89
C LYS A 308 -0.18 -14.63 6.57
N THR A 309 0.27 -15.12 5.42
CA THR A 309 1.67 -15.00 5.01
C THR A 309 1.98 -13.56 4.60
N GLU A 310 3.11 -13.03 5.08
CA GLU A 310 3.57 -11.67 4.76
C GLU A 310 3.84 -11.51 3.25
N LEU A 311 3.54 -10.34 2.67
CA LEU A 311 3.75 -10.10 1.23
C LEU A 311 5.17 -10.41 0.78
N LYS A 312 6.16 -10.01 1.59
CA LYS A 312 7.58 -10.23 1.26
C LYS A 312 7.95 -11.71 1.20
N GLU A 313 7.32 -12.53 2.02
CA GLU A 313 7.56 -13.98 2.04
C GLU A 313 6.94 -14.64 0.81
N ILE A 314 5.69 -14.28 0.48
CA ILE A 314 5.01 -14.74 -0.75
C ILE A 314 5.84 -14.37 -1.98
N PHE A 315 6.28 -13.12 -2.07
CA PHE A 315 7.14 -12.64 -3.14
C PHE A 315 8.44 -13.46 -3.22
N ASN A 316 9.16 -13.59 -2.11
CA ASN A 316 10.44 -14.30 -2.10
C ASN A 316 10.31 -15.76 -2.51
N LYS A 317 9.22 -16.43 -2.14
CA LYS A 317 8.93 -17.82 -2.51
C LYS A 317 8.76 -17.94 -4.02
N HIS A 318 7.85 -17.18 -4.61
CA HIS A 318 7.57 -17.29 -6.05
C HIS A 318 8.73 -16.80 -6.92
N LEU A 319 9.49 -15.80 -6.46
CA LEU A 319 10.69 -15.35 -7.18
C LEU A 319 11.83 -16.37 -7.06
N LYS A 320 11.92 -17.11 -5.96
CA LYS A 320 12.87 -18.23 -5.83
C LYS A 320 12.58 -19.28 -6.89
N ASP A 321 11.33 -19.73 -6.97
CA ASP A 321 10.89 -20.76 -7.91
C ASP A 321 11.13 -20.28 -9.36
N LEU A 322 10.84 -19.01 -9.66
CA LEU A 322 11.09 -18.41 -10.97
C LEU A 322 12.59 -18.36 -11.31
N VAL A 323 13.45 -18.01 -10.35
CA VAL A 323 14.91 -18.01 -10.55
C VAL A 323 15.42 -19.42 -10.84
N GLU A 324 14.98 -20.42 -10.07
CA GLU A 324 15.40 -21.82 -10.25
C GLU A 324 14.97 -22.39 -11.61
N GLN A 325 13.86 -21.90 -12.17
CA GLN A 325 13.38 -22.30 -13.50
C GLN A 325 14.08 -21.55 -14.65
N LEU A 326 14.32 -20.25 -14.51
CA LEU A 326 14.90 -19.44 -15.60
C LEU A 326 16.42 -19.54 -15.65
N PHE A 327 17.09 -19.58 -14.49
CA PHE A 327 18.54 -19.50 -14.39
C PHE A 327 19.17 -20.84 -14.01
N ILE A 328 18.91 -21.86 -14.83
CA ILE A 328 19.37 -23.24 -14.60
C ILE A 328 20.91 -23.39 -14.53
N GLU A 329 21.67 -22.43 -15.07
CA GLU A 329 23.14 -22.42 -15.04
C GLU A 329 23.70 -21.54 -13.91
N PHE A 330 22.86 -20.98 -13.03
CA PHE A 330 23.26 -20.06 -11.96
C PHE A 330 24.31 -20.66 -11.03
N ASP A 331 24.14 -21.92 -10.63
CA ASP A 331 24.96 -22.57 -9.60
C ASP A 331 26.43 -22.73 -10.02
N HIS A 332 26.76 -22.65 -11.32
CA HIS A 332 28.16 -22.64 -11.78
C HIS A 332 28.94 -21.37 -11.42
N ALA A 333 28.24 -20.28 -11.12
CA ALA A 333 28.81 -18.98 -10.78
C ALA A 333 28.26 -18.46 -9.44
N ALA A 334 27.69 -19.33 -8.59
CA ALA A 334 27.05 -18.98 -7.34
C ALA A 334 28.07 -18.65 -6.23
N VAL A 335 28.90 -17.64 -6.47
CA VAL A 335 29.92 -17.16 -5.53
C VAL A 335 29.90 -15.64 -5.47
N ARG A 336 30.18 -15.09 -4.29
CA ARG A 336 30.25 -13.64 -4.09
C ARG A 336 31.69 -13.16 -4.31
N VAL A 337 31.89 -12.38 -5.37
CA VAL A 337 33.18 -11.80 -5.74
C VAL A 337 33.32 -10.36 -5.22
N LYS A 338 34.51 -10.02 -4.73
CA LYS A 338 34.93 -8.64 -4.39
C LYS A 338 35.87 -8.07 -5.46
N ASP A 339 35.96 -6.75 -5.56
CA ASP A 339 36.75 -6.12 -6.62
C ASP A 339 38.26 -6.37 -6.45
N GLU A 340 38.75 -6.49 -5.21
CA GLU A 340 40.16 -6.80 -4.93
C GLU A 340 40.55 -8.23 -5.36
N GLU A 341 39.58 -9.14 -5.35
CA GLU A 341 39.78 -10.53 -5.78
C GLU A 341 40.01 -10.58 -7.29
N ILE A 342 39.36 -9.72 -8.09
CA ILE A 342 39.58 -9.62 -9.54
C ILE A 342 41.03 -9.21 -9.85
N ALA A 343 41.60 -8.28 -9.08
CA ALA A 343 42.98 -7.84 -9.26
C ALA A 343 44.00 -8.93 -8.89
N SER A 344 43.65 -9.80 -7.94
CA SER A 344 44.56 -10.80 -7.37
C SER A 344 45.09 -11.77 -8.42
N ILE A 345 44.29 -12.15 -9.43
CA ILE A 345 44.76 -13.09 -10.46
C ILE A 345 45.69 -12.45 -11.48
N LEU A 346 45.49 -11.17 -11.78
CA LEU A 346 46.26 -10.44 -12.79
C LEU A 346 47.72 -10.27 -12.35
N THR A 347 47.94 -10.04 -11.05
CA THR A 347 49.27 -9.90 -10.44
C THR A 347 49.85 -11.21 -9.91
N TRP A 348 49.10 -12.32 -9.99
CA TRP A 348 49.53 -13.61 -9.47
C TRP A 348 50.76 -14.15 -10.21
N SER A 349 51.75 -14.63 -9.44
CA SER A 349 53.00 -15.22 -9.93
C SER A 349 53.29 -16.59 -9.29
N GLY A 350 52.27 -17.20 -8.68
CA GLY A 350 52.37 -18.43 -7.90
C GLY A 350 51.90 -18.24 -6.44
N GLY A 351 51.48 -19.34 -5.80
CA GLY A 351 51.01 -19.33 -4.41
C GLY A 351 49.47 -19.33 -4.28
N VAL A 352 48.98 -19.06 -3.08
CA VAL A 352 47.57 -19.23 -2.73
C VAL A 352 46.73 -18.04 -3.19
N LEU A 353 45.75 -18.30 -4.05
CA LEU A 353 44.72 -17.33 -4.44
C LEU A 353 43.56 -17.29 -3.43
N PRO A 354 42.75 -16.21 -3.40
CA PRO A 354 41.52 -16.13 -2.61
C PRO A 354 40.59 -17.34 -2.83
N SER A 355 39.78 -17.69 -1.83
CA SER A 355 38.96 -18.92 -1.87
C SER A 355 37.96 -18.97 -3.03
N VAL A 356 37.51 -17.80 -3.51
CA VAL A 356 36.61 -17.67 -4.66
C VAL A 356 37.11 -18.38 -5.92
N TYR A 357 38.43 -18.43 -6.14
CA TYR A 357 39.01 -19.14 -7.28
C TYR A 357 38.83 -20.65 -7.17
N LYS A 358 38.87 -21.20 -5.95
CA LYS A 358 38.58 -22.62 -5.69
C LYS A 358 37.09 -22.91 -5.78
N GLU A 359 36.26 -22.03 -5.22
CA GLU A 359 34.80 -22.15 -5.25
C GLU A 359 34.25 -22.15 -6.69
N LEU A 360 34.87 -21.38 -7.59
CA LEU A 360 34.56 -21.35 -9.03
C LEU A 360 35.27 -22.46 -9.83
N ASN A 361 36.05 -23.33 -9.18
CA ASN A 361 36.87 -24.36 -9.81
C ASN A 361 37.86 -23.83 -10.85
N LEU A 362 38.37 -22.60 -10.68
CA LEU A 362 39.34 -21.95 -11.57
C LEU A 362 40.79 -22.32 -11.25
N VAL A 363 41.03 -23.06 -10.17
CA VAL A 363 42.35 -23.59 -9.82
C VAL A 363 42.28 -25.08 -9.48
N ASP A 364 43.35 -25.82 -9.79
CA ASP A 364 43.51 -27.23 -9.43
C ASP A 364 43.95 -27.43 -7.96
N ALA A 365 44.14 -28.70 -7.55
CA ALA A 365 44.60 -29.04 -6.20
C ALA A 365 46.00 -28.49 -5.86
N GLN A 366 46.79 -28.16 -6.88
CA GLN A 366 48.13 -27.58 -6.79
C GLN A 366 48.11 -26.04 -6.90
N ASN A 367 46.92 -25.42 -6.95
CA ASN A 367 46.68 -24.00 -7.19
C ASN A 367 47.13 -23.48 -8.58
N ASN A 368 47.26 -24.34 -9.59
CA ASN A 368 47.44 -23.87 -10.96
C ASN A 368 46.11 -23.45 -11.57
N LEU A 369 46.12 -22.44 -12.44
CA LEU A 369 44.93 -22.02 -13.17
C LEU A 369 44.41 -23.15 -14.06
N THR A 370 43.09 -23.37 -14.02
CA THR A 370 42.41 -24.28 -14.93
C THR A 370 41.30 -23.57 -15.70
N ILE A 371 41.25 -23.87 -17.00
CA ILE A 371 40.22 -23.37 -17.92
C ILE A 371 39.07 -24.38 -18.11
N SER A 372 39.17 -25.56 -17.49
CA SER A 372 38.14 -26.61 -17.58
C SER A 372 36.96 -26.36 -16.63
N ALA A 373 36.99 -25.27 -15.86
CA ALA A 373 35.92 -24.90 -14.96
C ALA A 373 34.61 -24.71 -15.75
N PRO A 374 33.46 -25.21 -15.28
CA PRO A 374 32.18 -25.06 -15.99
C PRO A 374 31.82 -23.60 -16.32
N VAL A 375 32.21 -22.65 -15.45
CA VAL A 375 32.01 -21.21 -15.68
C VAL A 375 32.96 -20.66 -16.77
N ALA A 376 34.23 -21.10 -16.76
CA ALA A 376 35.24 -20.68 -17.72
C ALA A 376 34.98 -21.24 -19.12
N ASP A 377 34.57 -22.50 -19.23
CA ASP A 377 34.22 -23.14 -20.52
C ASP A 377 33.07 -22.41 -21.23
N ARG A 378 32.01 -22.06 -20.49
CA ARG A 378 30.84 -21.32 -21.02
C ARG A 378 31.23 -19.95 -21.54
N ILE A 379 32.01 -19.19 -20.76
CA ILE A 379 32.51 -17.87 -21.16
C ILE A 379 33.40 -17.99 -22.38
N LEU A 380 34.36 -18.91 -22.37
CA LEU A 380 35.28 -19.10 -23.48
C LEU A 380 34.55 -19.53 -24.77
N ARG A 381 33.55 -20.39 -24.67
CA ARG A 381 32.72 -20.82 -25.80
C ARG A 381 31.93 -19.67 -26.40
N GLU A 382 31.33 -18.82 -25.57
CA GLU A 382 30.62 -17.61 -26.02
C GLU A 382 31.58 -16.63 -26.70
N VAL A 383 32.74 -16.36 -26.11
CA VAL A 383 33.78 -15.50 -26.70
C VAL A 383 34.22 -16.02 -28.07
N LYS A 384 34.62 -17.29 -28.16
CA LYS A 384 35.01 -17.93 -29.43
C LYS A 384 33.90 -17.83 -30.47
N GLY A 385 32.66 -18.20 -30.08
CA GLY A 385 31.52 -18.18 -30.97
C GLY A 385 31.16 -16.78 -31.49
N ARG A 386 31.37 -15.72 -30.70
CA ARG A 386 31.19 -14.34 -31.13
C ARG A 386 32.26 -13.90 -32.12
N VAL A 387 33.53 -14.18 -31.80
CA VAL A 387 34.68 -13.86 -32.65
C VAL A 387 34.57 -14.56 -34.01
N GLU A 388 34.26 -15.85 -34.03
CA GLU A 388 34.06 -16.62 -35.26
C GLU A 388 32.93 -16.07 -36.14
N LYS A 389 31.89 -15.50 -35.53
CA LYS A 389 30.73 -14.92 -36.22
C LYS A 389 30.89 -13.42 -36.53
N GLY A 390 31.99 -12.78 -36.10
CA GLY A 390 32.18 -11.33 -36.23
C GLY A 390 31.14 -10.51 -35.46
N ILE A 391 30.58 -11.05 -34.38
CA ILE A 391 29.63 -10.35 -33.50
C ILE A 391 30.41 -9.59 -32.44
N GLU A 392 29.88 -8.45 -32.01
CA GLU A 392 30.45 -7.66 -30.91
C GLU A 392 30.73 -8.54 -29.67
N CYS A 393 31.98 -8.48 -29.20
CA CYS A 393 32.48 -9.27 -28.06
C CYS A 393 33.00 -8.37 -26.93
N THR A 394 32.37 -7.20 -26.75
CA THR A 394 32.71 -6.28 -25.66
C THR A 394 32.31 -6.86 -24.30
N GLY A 395 32.97 -6.41 -23.23
CA GLY A 395 32.60 -6.80 -21.87
C GLY A 395 31.13 -6.51 -21.55
N TYR A 396 30.55 -5.44 -22.12
CA TYR A 396 29.10 -5.15 -21.99
C TYR A 396 28.23 -6.22 -22.64
N ALA A 397 28.58 -6.63 -23.87
CA ALA A 397 27.80 -7.60 -24.61
C ALA A 397 27.90 -9.02 -24.00
N LEU A 398 29.02 -9.34 -23.35
CA LEU A 398 29.19 -10.54 -22.54
C LEU A 398 28.41 -10.45 -21.22
N ASP A 399 28.44 -9.30 -20.53
CA ASP A 399 27.70 -9.08 -19.29
C ASP A 399 26.19 -9.26 -19.51
N GLN A 400 25.64 -8.64 -20.55
CA GLN A 400 24.23 -8.84 -20.92
C GLN A 400 23.89 -10.31 -21.20
N ARG A 401 24.81 -11.06 -21.83
CA ARG A 401 24.60 -12.47 -22.15
C ARG A 401 24.56 -13.33 -20.91
N PHE A 402 25.49 -13.11 -19.97
CA PHE A 402 25.61 -13.91 -18.75
C PHE A 402 24.73 -13.41 -17.59
N ASP A 403 24.19 -12.20 -17.66
CA ASP A 403 23.09 -11.74 -16.81
C ASP A 403 21.74 -12.37 -17.21
N ALA A 404 21.54 -12.62 -18.50
CA ALA A 404 20.31 -13.21 -19.02
C ALA A 404 20.17 -14.72 -18.71
N PRO A 405 18.94 -15.28 -18.72
CA PRO A 405 18.71 -16.71 -18.73
C PRO A 405 19.48 -17.42 -19.87
N PRO A 406 20.10 -18.58 -19.62
CA PRO A 406 19.96 -19.43 -18.43
C PRO A 406 20.95 -19.14 -17.28
N TYR A 407 21.75 -18.06 -17.34
CA TYR A 407 22.91 -17.86 -16.47
C TYR A 407 22.60 -17.06 -15.20
N GLY A 408 22.21 -15.79 -15.31
CA GLY A 408 21.89 -14.94 -14.15
C GLY A 408 23.12 -14.59 -13.29
N TRP A 409 24.31 -14.59 -13.88
CA TRP A 409 25.58 -14.45 -13.18
C TRP A 409 25.91 -13.01 -12.82
N ASP A 410 26.73 -12.84 -11.79
CA ASP A 410 27.20 -11.50 -11.41
C ASP A 410 28.32 -11.01 -12.35
N ALA A 411 28.23 -9.75 -12.77
CA ALA A 411 29.24 -9.08 -13.60
C ALA A 411 30.65 -9.22 -13.03
N LYS A 412 30.80 -9.25 -11.70
CA LYS A 412 32.10 -9.45 -11.04
C LYS A 412 32.64 -10.86 -11.23
N VAL A 413 31.77 -11.88 -11.25
CA VAL A 413 32.18 -13.26 -11.57
C VAL A 413 32.65 -13.34 -13.01
N LEU A 414 31.91 -12.75 -13.96
CA LEU A 414 32.31 -12.69 -15.36
C LEU A 414 33.69 -12.02 -15.51
N ARG A 415 33.90 -10.86 -14.90
CA ARG A 415 35.18 -10.13 -14.93
C ARG A 415 36.32 -10.93 -14.31
N LEU A 416 36.10 -11.60 -13.18
CA LEU A 416 37.10 -12.43 -12.52
C LEU A 416 37.51 -13.62 -13.41
N VAL A 417 36.54 -14.31 -14.02
CA VAL A 417 36.82 -15.46 -14.89
C VAL A 417 37.53 -15.02 -16.17
N LEU A 418 37.11 -13.90 -16.78
CA LEU A 418 37.80 -13.33 -17.93
C LEU A 418 39.23 -12.90 -17.59
N ALA A 419 39.46 -12.30 -16.42
CA ALA A 419 40.79 -11.97 -15.93
C ALA A 419 41.67 -13.23 -15.76
N ALA A 420 41.10 -14.34 -15.29
CA ALA A 420 41.80 -15.62 -15.18
C ALA A 420 42.13 -16.23 -16.56
N LEU A 421 41.19 -16.18 -17.52
CA LEU A 421 41.40 -16.62 -18.90
C LEU A 421 42.50 -15.80 -19.60
N PHE A 422 42.50 -14.48 -19.36
CA PHE A 422 43.53 -13.57 -19.88
C PHE A 422 44.90 -13.87 -19.25
N LYS A 423 44.95 -14.05 -17.92
CA LYS A 423 46.18 -14.40 -17.21
C LYS A 423 46.82 -15.70 -17.70
N ASN A 424 46.00 -16.69 -18.07
CA ASN A 424 46.46 -17.96 -18.63
C ASN A 424 46.73 -17.89 -20.16
N GLY A 425 46.67 -16.70 -20.77
CA GLY A 425 46.93 -16.51 -22.20
C GLY A 425 45.90 -17.16 -23.14
N THR A 426 44.71 -17.49 -22.63
CA THR A 426 43.65 -18.13 -23.43
C THR A 426 42.86 -17.13 -24.27
N ILE A 427 42.80 -15.88 -23.82
CA ILE A 427 42.16 -14.77 -24.53
C ILE A 427 43.12 -13.58 -24.62
N GLU A 428 42.92 -12.74 -25.62
CA GLU A 428 43.53 -11.40 -25.73
C GLU A 428 42.44 -10.36 -25.45
N VAL A 429 42.81 -9.16 -25.01
CA VAL A 429 41.86 -8.07 -24.73
C VAL A 429 42.25 -6.81 -25.48
N GLU A 430 41.29 -6.16 -26.14
CA GLU A 430 41.51 -4.88 -26.81
C GLU A 430 40.90 -3.78 -25.95
N SER A 431 41.72 -2.84 -25.46
CA SER A 431 41.24 -1.74 -24.64
C SER A 431 41.88 -0.44 -25.09
N LEU A 432 41.07 0.61 -25.24
CA LEU A 432 41.51 1.95 -25.67
C LEU A 432 42.31 1.94 -26.99
N GLY A 433 41.97 1.05 -27.91
CA GLY A 433 42.64 0.90 -29.22
C GLY A 433 44.00 0.20 -29.16
N LYS A 434 44.35 -0.42 -28.03
CA LYS A 434 45.54 -1.26 -27.87
C LYS A 434 45.13 -2.70 -27.55
N THR A 435 45.71 -3.66 -28.25
CA THR A 435 45.58 -5.09 -27.93
C THR A 435 46.62 -5.49 -26.89
N TYR A 436 46.17 -6.15 -25.83
CA TYR A 436 46.99 -6.75 -24.79
C TYR A 436 46.89 -8.27 -24.88
N ARG A 437 48.04 -8.94 -24.85
CA ARG A 437 48.14 -10.41 -24.94
C ARG A 437 48.63 -11.04 -23.66
N LEU A 438 49.37 -10.29 -22.85
CA LEU A 438 49.96 -10.76 -21.62
C LEU A 438 49.59 -9.85 -20.44
N ALA A 439 49.40 -10.47 -19.27
CA ALA A 439 49.01 -9.75 -18.05
C ALA A 439 50.15 -8.92 -17.43
N ASP A 440 51.39 -9.03 -17.91
CA ASP A 440 52.52 -8.20 -17.49
C ASP A 440 52.61 -6.87 -18.27
N GLU A 441 51.84 -6.72 -19.34
CA GLU A 441 51.80 -5.48 -20.11
C GLU A 441 51.19 -4.32 -19.30
N THR A 442 51.89 -3.18 -19.26
CA THR A 442 51.44 -1.98 -18.56
C THR A 442 50.07 -1.51 -19.06
N GLY A 443 49.10 -1.41 -18.16
CA GLY A 443 47.72 -0.97 -18.44
C GLY A 443 46.76 -2.10 -18.86
N SER A 444 47.23 -3.35 -19.00
CA SER A 444 46.37 -4.49 -19.38
C SER A 444 45.27 -4.80 -18.36
N HIS A 445 45.49 -4.46 -17.08
CA HIS A 445 44.55 -4.79 -16.00
C HIS A 445 43.31 -3.89 -16.00
N ASP A 446 43.40 -2.68 -16.55
CA ASP A 446 42.32 -1.68 -16.51
C ASP A 446 41.04 -2.18 -17.19
N ALA A 447 41.20 -3.03 -18.21
CA ALA A 447 40.10 -3.69 -18.91
C ALA A 447 39.24 -4.56 -17.97
N PHE A 448 39.82 -5.09 -16.89
CA PHE A 448 39.10 -5.97 -15.96
C PHE A 448 38.77 -5.29 -14.64
N LEU A 449 39.46 -4.22 -14.24
CA LEU A 449 39.31 -3.57 -12.92
C LEU A 449 38.31 -2.41 -12.89
N SER A 450 38.07 -1.76 -14.04
CA SER A 450 37.09 -0.67 -14.17
C SER A 450 35.87 -1.15 -14.95
N VAL A 451 34.67 -1.03 -14.38
CA VAL A 451 33.41 -1.38 -15.08
C VAL A 451 33.27 -0.59 -16.40
N ARG A 452 33.64 0.70 -16.39
CA ARG A 452 33.54 1.55 -17.57
C ARG A 452 34.50 1.10 -18.68
N THR A 453 35.70 0.66 -18.31
CA THR A 453 36.70 0.19 -19.27
C THR A 453 36.31 -1.20 -19.76
N PHE A 454 35.93 -2.10 -18.85
CA PHE A 454 35.43 -3.44 -19.15
C PHE A 454 34.29 -3.43 -20.17
N ASN A 455 33.30 -2.55 -19.97
CA ASN A 455 32.15 -2.50 -20.87
C ASN A 455 32.52 -2.12 -22.32
N LYS A 456 33.68 -1.47 -22.53
CA LYS A 456 34.17 -1.05 -23.85
C LYS A 456 35.24 -1.96 -24.43
N ALA A 457 35.93 -2.71 -23.57
CA ALA A 457 37.05 -3.57 -23.89
C ALA A 457 36.59 -4.96 -24.35
#